data_AF-A0A1H8AQV0-F1
#
_entry.id   AF-A0A1H8AQV0-F1
#
_cell.length_a   1.000
_cell.length_b   1.000
_cell.length_c   1.000
_cell.angle_alpha   90.00
_cell.angle_beta   90.00
_cell.angle_gamma   90.00
#
_symmetry.space_group_name_H-M   'P 1'
#
loop_
_entity.id
_entity.type
_entity.pdbx_description
1 polymer ?
#
loop_
_entity_poly.entity_id
_entity_poly.type
_entity_poly.pdbx_seq_one_letter_code
_entity_poly.pdbx_strand_id
1 'polypeptide(L)'
;MNLHHLSQMEDWESELDNIDWKKMLEDIDRALADNLAAELGFPAYDKLEQASELVVDAYYITHLSDGRWVWWNPELYAKEDPKYFGSQEEAMAFIADFLQLSDEQMGQLEKGMSQVTQTKRCRCCEHEFNPADPARSDWDADQEQSQFCSAECAMETVLTELKEDF
;
A
#
# COMPACT_ATOMS: atom_id res chain seq x y z
N MET A 1 36.78 -5.61 47.03
CA MET A 1 36.24 -4.95 45.83
C MET A 1 35.70 -6.05 44.93
N ASN A 2 34.40 -6.05 44.64
CA ASN A 2 33.70 -7.15 43.97
C ASN A 2 33.92 -7.07 42.44
N LEU A 3 34.83 -7.90 41.92
CA LEU A 3 35.10 -8.08 40.49
C LEU A 3 33.91 -8.71 39.72
N HIS A 4 32.94 -9.27 40.44
CA HIS A 4 31.79 -9.99 39.85
C HIS A 4 30.71 -9.08 39.25
N HIS A 5 30.70 -7.79 39.60
CA HIS A 5 29.70 -6.83 39.13
C HIS A 5 30.12 -6.14 37.82
N LEU A 6 31.43 -6.15 37.50
CA LEU A 6 31.97 -5.63 36.24
C LEU A 6 31.71 -6.60 35.08
N SER A 7 31.86 -7.92 35.31
CA SER A 7 31.59 -8.91 34.27
C SER A 7 30.12 -9.01 33.87
N GLN A 8 29.19 -8.80 34.82
CA GLN A 8 27.77 -8.72 34.49
C GLN A 8 27.48 -7.49 33.64
N MET A 9 28.03 -6.31 33.98
CA MET A 9 27.82 -5.08 33.20
C MET A 9 28.35 -5.20 31.75
N GLU A 10 29.53 -5.80 31.56
CA GLU A 10 30.10 -6.04 30.23
C GLU A 10 29.28 -7.05 29.41
N ASP A 11 28.71 -8.07 30.04
CA ASP A 11 27.79 -9.00 29.37
C ASP A 11 26.49 -8.29 28.94
N TRP A 12 25.92 -7.42 29.77
CA TRP A 12 24.72 -6.61 29.43
C TRP A 12 24.98 -5.61 28.30
N GLU A 13 26.17 -4.99 28.25
CA GLU A 13 26.54 -4.07 27.16
C GLU A 13 26.73 -4.83 25.83
N SER A 14 27.28 -6.05 25.87
CA SER A 14 27.45 -6.89 24.67
C SER A 14 26.15 -7.50 24.12
N GLU A 15 25.15 -7.72 24.97
CA GLU A 15 23.82 -8.20 24.54
C GLU A 15 22.99 -7.07 23.90
N LEU A 16 23.19 -5.81 24.29
CA LEU A 16 22.55 -4.64 23.66
C LEU A 16 23.13 -4.30 22.28
N ASP A 17 24.42 -4.56 22.05
CA ASP A 17 25.08 -4.39 20.75
C ASP A 17 24.73 -5.51 19.73
N ASN A 18 24.13 -6.62 20.18
CA ASN A 18 23.62 -7.69 19.33
C ASN A 18 22.16 -7.49 18.89
N ILE A 19 21.51 -6.41 19.33
CA ILE A 19 20.23 -6.00 18.76
C ILE A 19 20.54 -5.41 17.40
N ASP A 20 20.18 -6.15 16.35
CA ASP A 20 20.25 -5.66 14.97
C ASP A 20 19.18 -4.58 14.77
N TRP A 21 19.48 -3.38 15.28
CA TRP A 21 18.61 -2.21 15.23
C TRP A 21 18.17 -1.89 13.81
N LYS A 22 19.01 -2.20 12.82
CA LYS A 22 18.69 -2.02 11.41
C LYS A 22 17.56 -2.95 10.99
N LYS A 23 17.65 -4.24 11.33
CA LYS A 23 16.58 -5.20 11.06
C LYS A 23 15.29 -4.86 11.80
N MET A 24 15.39 -4.42 13.04
CA MET A 24 14.22 -4.01 13.82
C MET A 24 13.54 -2.76 13.23
N LEU A 25 14.31 -1.81 12.70
CA LEU A 25 13.77 -0.64 11.99
C LEU A 25 13.09 -1.04 10.67
N GLU A 26 13.72 -1.91 9.87
CA GLU A 26 13.12 -2.42 8.62
C GLU A 26 11.80 -3.18 8.88
N ASP A 27 11.73 -3.96 9.95
CA ASP A 27 10.51 -4.67 10.36
C ASP A 27 9.40 -3.70 10.81
N ILE A 28 9.76 -2.60 11.49
CA ILE A 28 8.81 -1.55 11.90
C ILE A 28 8.28 -0.79 10.69
N ASP A 29 9.17 -0.39 9.78
CA ASP A 29 8.79 0.36 8.57
C ASP A 29 7.86 -0.49 7.69
N ARG A 30 8.14 -1.79 7.55
CA ARG A 30 7.26 -2.71 6.85
C ARG A 30 5.90 -2.86 7.54
N ALA A 31 5.87 -3.01 8.86
CA ALA A 31 4.62 -3.12 9.60
C ALA A 31 3.76 -1.86 9.49
N LEU A 32 4.37 -0.67 9.46
CA LEU A 32 3.67 0.59 9.22
C LEU A 32 3.09 0.65 7.80
N ALA A 33 3.86 0.22 6.81
CA ALA A 33 3.43 0.17 5.42
C ALA A 33 2.27 -0.82 5.20
N ASP A 34 2.31 -1.98 5.85
CA ASP A 34 1.22 -2.97 5.82
C ASP A 34 -0.04 -2.46 6.54
N ASN A 35 0.11 -1.68 7.62
CA ASN A 35 -1.03 -1.02 8.27
C ASN A 35 -1.68 0.03 7.36
N LEU A 36 -0.88 0.82 6.64
CA LEU A 36 -1.38 1.76 5.64
C LEU A 36 -2.16 1.02 4.54
N ALA A 37 -1.62 -0.09 4.03
CA ALA A 37 -2.31 -0.91 3.05
C ALA A 37 -3.66 -1.41 3.57
N ALA A 38 -3.68 -1.93 4.80
CA ALA A 38 -4.91 -2.39 5.44
C ALA A 38 -5.95 -1.27 5.63
N GLU A 39 -5.53 -0.06 6.00
CA GLU A 39 -6.40 1.11 6.11
C GLU A 39 -7.05 1.46 4.76
N LEU A 40 -6.26 1.37 3.69
CA LEU A 40 -6.72 1.62 2.32
C LEU A 40 -7.46 0.42 1.68
N GLY A 41 -7.64 -0.67 2.42
CA GLY A 41 -8.39 -1.85 1.98
C GLY A 41 -7.59 -2.85 1.14
N PHE A 42 -6.27 -2.73 1.09
CA PHE A 42 -5.39 -3.68 0.41
C PHE A 42 -4.90 -4.79 1.36
N PRO A 43 -4.61 -5.98 0.84
CA PRO A 43 -4.18 -7.11 1.68
C PRO A 43 -2.72 -7.00 2.15
N ALA A 44 -1.89 -6.19 1.50
CA ALA A 44 -0.48 -6.00 1.80
C ALA A 44 0.06 -4.73 1.12
N TYR A 45 1.18 -4.19 1.63
CA TYR A 45 1.84 -3.02 1.05
C TYR A 45 2.17 -3.18 -0.44
N ASP A 46 2.74 -4.31 -0.86
CA ASP A 46 3.09 -4.53 -2.27
C ASP A 46 1.89 -4.40 -3.21
N LYS A 47 0.68 -4.74 -2.73
CA LYS A 47 -0.55 -4.60 -3.51
C LYS A 47 -1.06 -3.17 -3.57
N LEU A 48 -0.89 -2.40 -2.50
CA LEU A 48 -1.12 -0.96 -2.52
C LEU A 48 -0.15 -0.27 -3.47
N GLU A 49 1.15 -0.58 -3.37
CA GLU A 49 2.20 0.03 -4.21
C GLU A 49 1.95 -0.28 -5.70
N GLN A 50 1.61 -1.53 -6.05
CA GLN A 50 1.25 -1.93 -7.42
C GLN A 50 0.00 -1.24 -7.98
N ALA A 51 -0.90 -0.77 -7.11
CA ALA A 51 -2.11 -0.05 -7.50
C ALA A 51 -1.93 1.47 -7.54
N SER A 52 -0.75 1.95 -7.16
CA SER A 52 -0.46 3.37 -6.96
C SER A 52 0.60 3.85 -7.94
N GLU A 53 0.58 5.14 -8.23
CA GLU A 53 1.63 5.78 -9.01
C GLU A 53 2.42 6.75 -8.15
N LEU A 54 3.75 6.70 -8.30
CA LEU A 54 4.65 7.66 -7.69
C LEU A 54 4.50 9.00 -8.41
N VAL A 55 4.18 10.04 -7.67
CA VAL A 55 4.04 11.41 -8.20
C VAL A 55 5.29 12.23 -7.85
N VAL A 56 5.15 13.28 -7.04
CA VAL A 56 6.23 14.20 -6.67
C VAL A 56 6.66 13.95 -5.21
N ASP A 57 7.94 14.14 -4.91
CA ASP A 57 8.52 14.08 -3.57
C ASP A 57 8.21 12.80 -2.77
N ALA A 58 8.32 11.65 -3.44
CA ALA A 58 8.09 10.32 -2.86
C ALA A 58 6.64 10.06 -2.37
N TYR A 59 5.69 10.93 -2.73
CA TYR A 59 4.28 10.66 -2.52
C TYR A 59 3.72 9.77 -3.62
N TYR A 60 2.80 8.91 -3.23
CA TYR A 60 2.02 8.06 -4.11
C TYR A 60 0.59 8.59 -4.22
N ILE A 61 -0.06 8.23 -5.32
CA ILE A 61 -1.49 8.43 -5.51
C ILE A 61 -2.17 7.12 -5.91
N THR A 62 -3.34 6.86 -5.35
CA THR A 62 -4.17 5.68 -5.64
C THR A 62 -5.59 6.13 -5.97
N HIS A 63 -6.25 5.46 -6.93
CA HIS A 63 -7.66 5.69 -7.24
C HIS A 63 -8.49 4.50 -6.80
N LEU A 64 -9.29 4.66 -5.73
CA LEU A 64 -10.01 3.57 -5.07
C LEU A 64 -11.26 3.12 -5.84
N SER A 65 -11.77 1.95 -5.50
CA SER A 65 -12.98 1.39 -6.13
C SER A 65 -14.24 2.22 -5.90
N ASP A 66 -14.29 3.00 -4.83
CA ASP A 66 -15.38 3.93 -4.52
C ASP A 66 -15.28 5.28 -5.27
N GLY A 67 -14.23 5.46 -6.07
CA GLY A 67 -13.98 6.64 -6.89
C GLY A 67 -13.16 7.73 -6.22
N ARG A 68 -12.81 7.59 -4.93
CA ARG A 68 -11.94 8.54 -4.22
C ARG A 68 -10.49 8.39 -4.64
N TRP A 69 -9.78 9.52 -4.65
CA TRP A 69 -8.34 9.58 -4.82
C TRP A 69 -7.67 9.64 -3.46
N VAL A 70 -6.58 8.91 -3.28
CA VAL A 70 -5.80 8.87 -2.05
C VAL A 70 -4.39 9.33 -2.32
N TRP A 71 -3.92 10.29 -1.55
CA TRP A 71 -2.54 10.78 -1.57
C TRP A 71 -1.86 10.37 -0.27
N TRP A 72 -0.73 9.66 -0.38
CA TRP A 72 -0.07 9.05 0.77
C TRP A 72 1.45 8.97 0.57
N ASN A 73 2.19 8.79 1.66
CA ASN A 73 3.64 8.62 1.65
C ASN A 73 4.03 7.59 2.72
N PRO A 74 4.71 6.49 2.35
CA PRO A 74 5.04 5.42 3.30
C PRO A 74 6.00 5.88 4.41
N GLU A 75 6.91 6.81 4.11
CA GLU A 75 7.90 7.32 5.08
C GLU A 75 7.28 8.29 6.09
N LEU A 76 6.21 8.98 5.69
CA LEU A 76 5.55 10.00 6.52
C LEU A 76 4.30 9.47 7.23
N TYR A 77 3.82 8.27 6.89
CA TYR A 77 2.59 7.70 7.45
C TYR A 77 2.56 7.62 8.98
N ALA A 78 3.72 7.45 9.64
CA ALA A 78 3.81 7.48 11.09
C ALA A 78 3.41 8.83 11.72
N LYS A 79 3.34 9.91 10.93
CA LYS A 79 3.07 11.28 11.37
C LYS A 79 1.92 11.95 10.61
N GLU A 80 1.64 11.49 9.39
CA GLU A 80 0.68 12.10 8.48
C GLU A 80 -0.23 11.03 7.90
N ASP A 81 -1.54 11.17 8.14
CA ASP A 81 -2.54 10.27 7.57
C ASP A 81 -2.71 10.51 6.06
N PRO A 82 -3.12 9.47 5.30
CA PRO A 82 -3.50 9.62 3.90
C PRO A 82 -4.61 10.66 3.71
N LYS A 83 -4.52 11.43 2.62
CA LYS A 83 -5.54 12.41 2.27
C LYS A 83 -6.43 11.89 1.16
N TYR A 84 -7.73 12.14 1.30
CA TYR A 84 -8.76 11.65 0.39
C TYR A 84 -9.39 12.81 -0.36
N PHE A 85 -9.63 12.62 -1.65
CA PHE A 85 -10.24 13.61 -2.53
C PHE A 85 -11.37 13.00 -3.36
N GLY A 86 -12.38 13.80 -3.68
CA GLY A 86 -13.53 13.36 -4.46
C GLY A 86 -13.29 13.37 -5.98
N SER A 87 -12.29 14.12 -6.44
CA SER A 87 -11.94 14.18 -7.86
C SER A 87 -10.44 14.32 -8.09
N GLN A 88 -10.02 14.03 -9.31
CA GLN A 88 -8.63 14.17 -9.74
C GLN A 88 -8.16 15.63 -9.68
N GLU A 89 -9.03 16.57 -10.07
CA GLU A 89 -8.73 18.01 -10.06
C GLU A 89 -8.55 18.55 -8.64
N GLU A 90 -9.38 18.10 -7.70
CA GLU A 90 -9.26 18.46 -6.29
C GLU A 90 -7.92 17.98 -5.70
N ALA A 91 -7.58 16.70 -5.94
CA ALA A 91 -6.31 16.13 -5.53
C ALA A 91 -5.13 16.89 -6.13
N MET A 92 -5.17 17.17 -7.45
CA MET A 92 -4.09 17.89 -8.12
C MET A 92 -3.91 19.30 -7.59
N ALA A 93 -5.00 20.05 -7.41
CA ALA A 93 -4.95 21.41 -6.89
C ALA A 93 -4.37 21.44 -5.47
N PHE A 94 -4.78 20.48 -4.63
CA PHE A 94 -4.24 20.33 -3.28
C PHE A 94 -2.74 20.01 -3.30
N ILE A 95 -2.31 19.02 -4.08
CA ILE A 95 -0.90 18.59 -4.12
C ILE A 95 -0.01 19.73 -4.67
N ALA A 96 -0.48 20.43 -5.71
CA ALA A 96 0.20 21.57 -6.30
C ALA A 96 0.47 22.69 -5.28
N ASP A 97 -0.54 23.04 -4.50
CA ASP A 97 -0.44 24.07 -3.46
C ASP A 97 0.37 23.57 -2.26
N PHE A 98 0.15 22.35 -1.80
CA PHE A 98 0.81 21.80 -0.62
C PHE A 98 2.33 21.66 -0.82
N LEU A 99 2.76 21.13 -1.97
CA LEU A 99 4.17 20.95 -2.30
C LEU A 99 4.80 22.17 -3.00
N GLN A 100 4.00 23.21 -3.29
CA GLN A 100 4.43 24.42 -4.02
C GLN A 100 5.13 24.06 -5.34
N LEU A 101 4.46 23.25 -6.16
CA LEU A 101 5.05 22.63 -7.34
C LEU A 101 5.44 23.67 -8.42
N SER A 102 6.59 23.46 -9.04
CA SER A 102 6.98 24.14 -10.27
C SER A 102 6.21 23.62 -11.49
N ASP A 103 6.22 24.34 -12.61
CA ASP A 103 5.57 23.91 -13.87
C ASP A 103 6.07 22.54 -14.35
N GLU A 104 7.34 22.20 -14.12
CA GLU A 104 7.91 20.90 -14.45
C GLU A 104 7.33 19.78 -13.57
N GLN A 105 7.23 20.03 -12.25
CA GLN A 105 6.65 19.08 -11.30
C GLN A 105 5.14 18.94 -11.49
N MET A 106 4.45 20.00 -11.93
CA MET A 106 3.05 19.92 -12.33
C MET A 106 2.85 18.95 -13.51
N GLY A 107 3.74 18.98 -14.50
CA GLY A 107 3.71 18.01 -15.60
C GLY A 107 3.96 16.57 -15.15
N GLN A 108 4.82 16.37 -14.13
CA GLN A 108 5.03 15.05 -13.52
C GLN A 108 3.79 14.55 -12.78
N LEU A 109 3.16 15.43 -11.98
CA LEU A 109 1.91 15.14 -11.28
C LEU A 109 0.79 14.78 -12.26
N GLU A 110 0.58 15.59 -13.31
CA GLU A 110 -0.40 15.33 -14.37
C GLU A 110 -0.19 13.96 -15.00
N LYS A 111 1.06 13.64 -15.34
CA LYS A 111 1.42 12.36 -15.93
C LYS A 111 1.12 11.20 -14.97
N GLY A 112 1.58 11.29 -13.72
CA GLY A 112 1.32 10.24 -12.71
C GLY A 112 -0.17 10.02 -12.51
N MET A 113 -0.95 11.08 -12.32
CA MET A 113 -2.40 11.01 -12.16
C MET A 113 -3.10 10.34 -13.36
N SER A 114 -2.62 10.58 -14.59
CA SER A 114 -3.19 9.97 -15.80
C SER A 114 -2.90 8.47 -15.97
N GLN A 115 -1.90 7.95 -15.27
CA GLN A 115 -1.47 6.55 -15.36
C GLN A 115 -2.17 5.65 -14.32
N VAL A 116 -2.69 6.25 -13.26
CA VAL A 116 -3.36 5.54 -12.16
C VAL A 116 -4.61 4.87 -12.70
N THR A 117 -4.68 3.55 -12.53
CA THR A 117 -5.87 2.77 -12.84
C THR A 117 -6.77 2.71 -11.61
N GLN A 118 -8.07 2.96 -11.80
CA GLN A 118 -9.04 2.77 -10.73
C GLN A 118 -9.05 1.32 -10.26
N THR A 119 -8.89 1.11 -8.96
CA THR A 119 -8.97 -0.22 -8.35
C THR A 119 -10.39 -0.75 -8.35
N LYS A 120 -10.51 -2.04 -8.04
CA LYS A 120 -11.80 -2.70 -7.81
C LYS A 120 -11.78 -3.40 -6.46
N ARG A 121 -12.97 -3.57 -5.90
CA ARG A 121 -13.17 -4.37 -4.69
C ARG A 121 -13.49 -5.82 -5.05
N CYS A 122 -12.74 -6.76 -4.49
CA CYS A 122 -12.95 -8.19 -4.72
C CYS A 122 -14.29 -8.64 -4.14
N ARG A 123 -15.10 -9.36 -4.92
CA ARG A 123 -16.39 -9.89 -4.45
C ARG A 123 -16.25 -10.96 -3.35
N CYS A 124 -15.12 -11.66 -3.29
CA CYS A 124 -14.88 -12.75 -2.32
C CYS A 124 -14.30 -12.25 -1.00
N CYS A 125 -13.16 -11.55 -1.04
CA CYS A 125 -12.41 -11.13 0.15
C CYS A 125 -12.55 -9.65 0.48
N GLU A 126 -13.32 -8.90 -0.31
CA GLU A 126 -13.57 -7.47 -0.13
C GLU A 126 -12.35 -6.54 -0.17
N HIS A 127 -11.16 -7.04 -0.47
CA HIS A 127 -9.97 -6.20 -0.64
C HIS A 127 -9.99 -5.42 -1.96
N GLU A 128 -9.36 -4.25 -1.93
CA GLU A 128 -8.97 -3.49 -3.12
C GLU A 128 -7.91 -4.26 -3.93
N PHE A 129 -8.02 -4.20 -5.25
CA PHE A 129 -7.03 -4.77 -6.17
C PHE A 129 -6.92 -3.97 -7.46
N ASN A 130 -5.72 -3.97 -8.05
CA ASN A 130 -5.48 -3.39 -9.36
C ASN A 130 -6.03 -4.33 -10.47
N PRO A 131 -7.07 -3.94 -11.22
CA PRO A 131 -7.60 -4.77 -12.31
C PRO A 131 -6.67 -4.86 -13.52
N ALA A 132 -5.68 -3.97 -13.62
CA ALA A 132 -4.64 -3.97 -14.66
C ALA A 132 -3.33 -4.64 -14.21
N ASP A 133 -3.31 -5.31 -13.05
CA ASP A 133 -2.14 -6.08 -12.59
C ASP A 133 -1.73 -7.11 -13.68
N PRO A 134 -0.51 -7.03 -14.25
CA PRO A 134 -0.06 -7.94 -15.29
C PRO A 134 -0.13 -9.42 -14.89
N ALA A 135 0.03 -9.74 -13.60
CA ALA A 135 -0.07 -11.11 -13.10
C ALA A 135 -1.47 -11.71 -13.27
N ARG A 136 -2.50 -10.89 -13.54
CA ARG A 136 -3.84 -11.39 -13.87
C ARG A 136 -3.89 -12.13 -15.20
N SER A 137 -3.05 -11.74 -16.16
CA SER A 137 -3.05 -12.38 -17.49
C SER A 137 -2.74 -13.88 -17.42
N ASP A 138 -2.07 -14.34 -16.36
CA ASP A 138 -1.73 -15.74 -16.14
C ASP A 138 -2.94 -16.62 -15.82
N TRP A 139 -4.03 -16.05 -15.28
CA TRP A 139 -5.20 -16.81 -14.82
C TRP A 139 -6.56 -16.28 -15.32
N ASP A 140 -6.64 -15.03 -15.77
CA ASP A 140 -7.84 -14.35 -16.26
C ASP A 140 -7.56 -13.61 -17.58
N ALA A 141 -6.94 -14.31 -18.54
CA ALA A 141 -6.53 -13.75 -19.83
C ALA A 141 -7.71 -13.13 -20.61
N ASP A 142 -8.89 -13.75 -20.54
CA ASP A 142 -10.11 -13.31 -21.21
C ASP A 142 -10.91 -12.27 -20.39
N GLN A 143 -10.42 -11.88 -19.21
CA GLN A 143 -11.04 -10.91 -18.28
C GLN A 143 -12.47 -11.26 -17.83
N GLU A 144 -12.84 -12.54 -17.89
CA GLU A 144 -14.15 -13.04 -17.47
C GLU A 144 -14.32 -12.98 -15.94
N GLN A 145 -13.22 -12.98 -15.18
CA GLN A 145 -13.19 -12.99 -13.72
C GLN A 145 -12.81 -11.63 -13.11
N SER A 146 -13.17 -10.54 -13.79
CA SER A 146 -12.83 -9.16 -13.41
C SER A 146 -13.40 -8.66 -12.06
N GLN A 147 -14.18 -9.49 -11.36
CA GLN A 147 -14.76 -9.22 -10.02
C GLN A 147 -13.90 -9.77 -8.86
N PHE A 148 -12.88 -10.59 -9.15
CA PHE A 148 -12.06 -11.26 -8.15
C PHE A 148 -10.62 -10.82 -8.23
N CYS A 149 -9.93 -10.69 -7.10
CA CYS A 149 -8.52 -10.30 -7.06
C CYS A 149 -7.57 -11.45 -7.43
N SER A 150 -8.01 -12.71 -7.33
CA SER A 150 -7.20 -13.90 -7.65
C SER A 150 -8.05 -15.09 -8.08
N ALA A 151 -7.39 -16.11 -8.65
CA ALA A 151 -8.02 -17.37 -9.03
C ALA A 151 -8.60 -18.11 -7.81
N GLU A 152 -7.94 -18.03 -6.65
CA GLU A 152 -8.42 -18.62 -5.40
C GLU A 152 -9.76 -18.00 -4.97
N CYS A 153 -9.86 -16.66 -4.99
CA CYS A 153 -11.10 -15.95 -4.67
C CYS A 153 -12.24 -16.30 -5.64
N ALA A 154 -11.94 -16.44 -6.94
CA ALA A 154 -12.92 -16.83 -7.94
C ALA A 154 -13.44 -18.26 -7.66
N MET A 155 -12.53 -19.21 -7.40
CA MET A 155 -12.87 -20.60 -7.09
C MET A 155 -13.66 -20.73 -5.78
N GLU A 156 -13.26 -20.01 -4.73
CA GLU A 156 -13.92 -20.02 -3.43
C GLU A 156 -15.38 -19.56 -3.53
N THR A 157 -15.63 -18.53 -4.34
CA THR A 157 -16.99 -18.03 -4.59
C THR A 157 -17.85 -19.10 -5.27
N VAL A 158 -17.34 -19.76 -6.32
CA VAL A 158 -18.04 -20.86 -7.00
C VAL A 158 -18.33 -22.03 -6.05
N LEU A 159 -17.37 -22.42 -5.23
CA LEU A 159 -17.55 -23.50 -4.26
C LEU A 159 -18.58 -23.16 -3.18
N THR A 160 -18.70 -21.88 -2.81
CA THR A 160 -19.68 -21.42 -1.83
C THR A 160 -21.08 -21.40 -2.44
N GLU A 161 -21.24 -20.85 -3.65
CA GLU A 161 -22.52 -20.86 -4.38
C GLU A 161 -23.03 -22.30 -4.58
N LEU A 162 -22.14 -23.24 -4.96
CA LEU A 162 -22.52 -24.65 -5.08
C LEU A 162 -22.96 -25.29 -3.76
N LYS A 163 -22.38 -24.90 -2.62
CA LYS A 163 -22.79 -25.43 -1.30
C LYS A 163 -24.13 -24.88 -0.84
N GLU A 164 -24.49 -23.67 -1.24
CA GLU A 164 -25.77 -23.05 -0.89
C GLU A 164 -26.94 -23.64 -1.72
N ASP A 165 -26.65 -24.22 -2.88
CA ASP A 165 -27.61 -24.88 -3.77
C ASP A 165 -27.94 -26.34 -3.39
N PHE A 166 -27.27 -26.92 -2.38
CA PHE A 166 -27.51 -28.29 -1.85
C PHE A 166 -28.08 -28.29 -0.44
#